data_AF-A0A7W8UU92-F1
#
_entry.id   AF-A0A7W8UU92-F1
#
_cell.length_a   1.000
_cell.length_b   1.000
_cell.length_c   1.000
_cell.angle_alpha   90.00
_cell.angle_beta   90.00
_cell.angle_gamma   90.00
#
_symmetry.space_group_name_H-M   'P 1'
#
loop_
_entity.id
_entity.type
_entity.pdbx_description
1 polymer ?
#
loop_
_entity_poly.entity_id
_entity_poly.type
_entity_poly.pdbx_seq_one_letter_code
_entity_poly.pdbx_strand_id
1 'polypeptide(L)'
;MSRSISVNENGANFVLDFPDSTPDNFADGVSQLLIGWPTSKVVFHTLTQPASKADPQEQRQCALRLTVPTPVLLELAQQIVGALAHNNQSLTEAASKYSDNFTQALPVA
;
A
#
# COMPACT_ATOMS: atom_id res chain seq x y z
N MET A 1 -1.02 14.40 18.39
CA MET A 1 0.42 14.48 18.66
C MET A 1 1.10 14.09 17.37
N SER A 2 1.80 15.01 16.70
CA SER A 2 2.55 14.72 15.47
C SER A 2 3.53 13.55 15.70
N ARG A 3 3.48 12.54 14.84
CA ARG A 3 4.41 11.41 14.87
C ARG A 3 5.60 11.75 13.97
N SER A 4 6.81 11.53 14.44
CA SER A 4 8.03 11.66 13.62
C SER A 4 8.76 10.33 13.58
N ILE A 5 9.32 9.98 12.43
CA ILE A 5 10.18 8.81 12.29
C ILE A 5 11.54 9.23 11.73
N SER A 6 12.61 8.68 12.27
CA SER A 6 13.94 8.79 11.68
C SER A 6 14.10 7.69 10.64
N VAL A 7 14.30 8.07 9.38
CA VAL A 7 14.52 7.15 8.27
C VAL A 7 16.00 7.15 7.92
N ASN A 8 16.58 5.95 7.86
CA ASN A 8 17.92 5.70 7.38
C ASN A 8 17.85 4.64 6.29
N GLU A 9 17.72 5.09 5.04
CA GLU A 9 17.59 4.23 3.87
C GLU A 9 18.57 4.68 2.80
N ASN A 10 19.35 3.73 2.26
CA ASN A 10 20.32 3.94 1.17
C ASN A 10 21.28 5.14 1.36
N GLY A 11 21.68 5.42 2.61
CA GLY A 11 22.60 6.52 2.93
C GLY A 11 21.94 7.89 3.05
N ALA A 12 20.62 7.99 2.84
CA ALA A 12 19.84 9.16 3.18
C ALA A 12 19.38 9.07 4.64
N ASN A 13 19.74 10.09 5.43
CA ASN A 13 19.26 10.27 6.80
C ASN A 13 18.33 11.47 6.83
N PHE A 14 17.05 11.22 7.08
CA PHE A 14 16.06 12.29 7.22
C PHE A 14 15.03 11.96 8.30
N VAL A 15 14.43 13.00 8.86
CA VAL A 15 13.27 12.89 9.75
C VAL A 15 12.02 13.12 8.92
N LEU A 16 11.10 12.18 8.96
CA LEU A 16 9.79 12.32 8.34
C LEU A 16 8.75 12.63 9.43
N ASP A 17 8.21 13.84 9.36
CA ASP A 17 7.14 14.30 10.24
C ASP A 17 5.77 14.00 9.63
N PHE A 18 4.87 13.45 10.44
CA PHE A 18 3.46 13.23 10.12
C PHE A 18 2.62 14.18 10.98
N PRO A 19 2.27 15.37 10.47
CA PRO A 19 1.30 16.25 11.11
C PRO A 19 -0.03 15.52 11.32
N ASP A 20 -0.70 15.74 12.45
CA ASP A 20 -2.02 15.14 12.74
C ASP A 20 -3.08 15.52 11.69
N SER A 21 -2.89 16.64 10.98
CA SER A 21 -3.75 17.11 9.90
C SER A 21 -3.50 16.41 8.56
N THR A 22 -2.54 15.50 8.49
CA THR A 22 -2.27 14.74 7.26
C THR A 22 -3.45 13.81 7.00
N PRO A 23 -4.17 13.97 5.88
CA PRO A 23 -5.35 13.16 5.63
C PRO A 23 -4.94 11.72 5.36
N ASP A 24 -5.40 10.80 6.20
CA ASP A 24 -5.31 9.36 5.95
C ASP A 24 -6.51 8.95 5.09
N ASN A 25 -6.24 8.67 3.81
CA ASN A 25 -7.27 8.32 2.84
C ASN A 25 -7.29 6.80 2.66
N PHE A 26 -8.38 6.18 3.11
CA PHE A 26 -8.63 4.78 2.77
C PHE A 26 -8.99 4.65 1.29
N ALA A 27 -8.38 3.68 0.61
CA ALA A 27 -8.71 3.34 -0.77
C ALA A 27 -8.92 1.83 -0.88
N ASP A 28 -10.00 1.43 -1.57
CA ASP A 28 -10.33 0.03 -1.82
C ASP A 28 -9.36 -0.63 -2.81
N GLY A 29 -8.72 0.16 -3.68
CA GLY A 29 -7.66 -0.36 -4.54
C GLY A 29 -7.06 0.66 -5.50
N VAL A 30 -6.24 0.15 -6.43
CA VAL A 30 -5.62 0.93 -7.51
C VAL A 30 -6.38 0.67 -8.81
N SER A 31 -6.90 1.72 -9.45
CA SER A 31 -7.63 1.60 -10.73
C SER A 31 -6.73 1.85 -11.93
N GLN A 32 -5.71 2.72 -11.80
CA GLN A 32 -4.84 3.05 -12.92
C GLN A 32 -3.41 3.29 -12.44
N LEU A 33 -2.46 2.72 -13.18
CA LEU A 33 -1.04 3.01 -13.09
C LEU A 33 -0.59 3.48 -14.48
N LEU A 34 -0.22 4.75 -14.60
CA LEU A 34 0.37 5.29 -15.82
C LEU A 34 1.85 5.56 -15.56
N ILE A 35 2.71 4.80 -16.23
CA ILE A 35 4.16 5.00 -16.17
C ILE A 35 4.58 5.77 -17.41
N GLY A 36 5.22 6.93 -17.23
CA GLY A 36 5.63 7.80 -18.32
C GLY A 36 6.82 8.68 -17.94
N TRP A 37 7.44 9.37 -18.90
CA TRP A 37 8.54 10.30 -18.62
C TRP A 37 8.05 11.75 -18.66
N PRO A 38 8.43 12.62 -17.69
CA PRO A 38 9.28 12.36 -16.53
C PRO A 38 8.53 11.89 -15.27
N THR A 39 7.19 11.85 -15.30
CA THR A 39 6.34 11.53 -14.14
C THR A 39 5.38 10.39 -14.41
N SER A 40 5.16 9.57 -13.37
CA SER A 40 4.17 8.51 -13.33
C SER A 40 3.00 8.91 -12.44
N LYS A 41 1.83 8.31 -12.68
CA LYS A 41 0.60 8.56 -11.92
C LYS A 41 -0.02 7.27 -11.43
N VAL A 42 -0.47 7.28 -10.18
CA VAL A 42 -1.22 6.20 -9.55
C VAL A 42 -2.58 6.75 -9.12
N VAL A 43 -3.66 6.08 -9.50
CA VAL A 43 -5.03 6.43 -9.11
C VAL A 43 -5.55 5.37 -8.17
N PHE A 44 -5.75 5.76 -6.92
CA PHE A 44 -6.43 4.99 -5.90
C PHE A 44 -7.92 5.31 -5.94
N HIS A 45 -8.77 4.31 -5.74
CA HIS A 45 -10.21 4.45 -5.81
C HIS A 45 -10.90 3.82 -4.60
N THR A 46 -12.10 4.29 -4.33
CA THR A 46 -13.09 3.63 -3.48
C THR A 46 -14.24 3.10 -4.32
N LEU A 47 -14.83 2.00 -3.88
CA LEU A 47 -16.04 1.44 -4.45
C LEU A 47 -17.25 2.25 -3.95
N THR A 48 -18.10 2.63 -4.89
CA THR A 48 -19.35 3.34 -4.60
C THR A 48 -20.52 2.44 -4.97
N GLN A 49 -21.63 2.55 -4.22
CA GLN A 49 -22.83 1.80 -4.55
C GLN A 49 -23.33 2.19 -5.96
N PRO A 50 -23.91 1.25 -6.72
CA PRO A 50 -24.47 1.55 -8.03
C PRO A 50 -25.53 2.65 -7.92
N ALA A 51 -25.51 3.61 -8.85
CA ALA A 51 -26.44 4.75 -8.83
C ALA A 51 -27.91 4.34 -8.98
N SER A 52 -28.19 3.14 -9.53
CA SER A 52 -29.54 2.59 -9.65
C SER A 52 -29.51 1.07 -9.78
N LYS A 53 -30.55 0.39 -9.30
CA LYS A 53 -30.75 -1.06 -9.56
C LYS A 53 -30.93 -1.39 -11.05
N ALA A 54 -31.33 -0.41 -11.86
CA ALA A 54 -31.52 -0.56 -13.30
C ALA A 54 -30.20 -0.46 -14.08
N ASP A 55 -29.16 0.11 -13.49
CA ASP A 55 -27.81 0.16 -14.05
C ASP A 55 -26.80 -0.31 -12.99
N PRO A 56 -26.61 -1.64 -12.86
CA PRO A 56 -25.83 -2.23 -11.80
C PRO A 56 -24.31 -2.10 -12.01
N GLN A 57 -23.87 -1.21 -12.90
CA GLN A 57 -22.43 -1.00 -13.14
C GLN A 57 -21.72 -0.60 -11.85
N GLU A 58 -20.59 -1.26 -11.61
CA GLU A 58 -19.69 -0.94 -10.51
C GLU A 58 -19.13 0.47 -10.72
N GLN A 59 -19.43 1.37 -9.78
CA GLN A 59 -18.93 2.74 -9.81
C GLN A 59 -17.73 2.86 -8.87
N ARG A 60 -16.69 3.53 -9.35
CA ARG A 60 -15.45 3.76 -8.62
C ARG A 60 -15.19 5.25 -8.54
N GLN A 61 -14.98 5.78 -7.33
CA GLN A 61 -14.61 7.17 -7.12
C GLN A 61 -13.11 7.27 -6.87
N CYS A 62 -12.45 8.26 -7.47
CA CYS A 62 -11.04 8.53 -7.20
C CYS A 62 -10.88 9.01 -5.74
N ALA A 63 -10.20 8.22 -4.92
CA ALA A 63 -9.90 8.53 -3.52
C ALA A 63 -8.61 9.35 -3.38
N LEU A 64 -7.58 8.97 -4.14
CA LEU A 64 -6.30 9.66 -4.15
C LEU A 64 -5.64 9.53 -5.53
N ARG A 65 -5.04 10.61 -6.01
CA ARG A 65 -4.20 10.59 -7.21
C ARG A 65 -2.79 11.02 -6.86
N LEU A 66 -1.86 10.07 -6.92
CA LEU A 66 -0.45 10.31 -6.67
C LEU A 66 0.27 10.60 -7.99
N THR A 67 1.08 11.65 -8.04
CA THR A 67 2.00 11.92 -9.15
C THR A 67 3.42 11.88 -8.61
N VAL A 68 4.26 11.03 -9.19
CA VAL A 68 5.63 10.77 -8.69
C VAL A 68 6.61 10.92 -9.86
N PRO A 69 7.81 11.49 -9.66
CA PRO A 69 8.89 11.36 -10.62
C PRO A 69 9.14 9.87 -10.92
N THR A 70 9.17 9.53 -12.20
CA THR A 70 9.28 8.13 -12.63
C THR A 70 10.55 7.43 -12.14
N PRO A 71 11.74 8.08 -12.08
CA PRO A 71 12.92 7.47 -11.49
C PRO A 71 12.70 7.05 -10.03
N VAL A 72 12.04 7.89 -9.23
CA VAL A 72 11.76 7.62 -7.81
C VAL A 72 10.79 6.46 -7.64
N LEU A 73 9.74 6.40 -8.49
CA LEU A 73 8.80 5.29 -8.45
C LEU A 73 9.47 3.95 -8.81
N LEU A 74 10.37 3.95 -9.80
CA LEU A 74 11.12 2.76 -10.18
C LEU A 74 12.07 2.29 -9.08
N GLU A 75 12.78 3.23 -8.43
CA GLU A 75 13.65 2.90 -7.30
C GLU A 75 12.86 2.28 -6.15
N LEU A 76 11.72 2.88 -5.78
CA LEU A 76 10.82 2.33 -4.76
C LEU A 76 10.34 0.92 -5.13
N ALA A 77 9.91 0.71 -6.38
CA ALA A 77 9.47 -0.60 -6.83
C ALA A 77 10.59 -1.65 -6.75
N GLN A 78 11.82 -1.29 -7.11
CA GLN A 78 12.99 -2.17 -7.00
C GLN A 78 13.30 -2.53 -5.55
N GLN A 79 13.22 -1.55 -4.63
CA GLN A 79 13.42 -1.79 -3.20
C GLN A 79 12.35 -2.73 -2.63
N ILE A 80 11.07 -2.52 -2.97
CA ILE A 80 9.97 -3.38 -2.53
C ILE A 80 10.17 -4.80 -3.06
N VAL A 81 10.44 -4.97 -4.35
CA VAL A 81 10.67 -6.29 -4.95
C VAL A 81 11.90 -6.96 -4.33
N GLY A 82 12.98 -6.21 -4.12
CA GLY A 82 14.17 -6.68 -3.44
C GLY A 82 13.86 -7.17 -2.02
N ALA A 83 13.19 -6.35 -1.21
CA ALA A 83 12.80 -6.71 0.14
C ALA A 83 11.88 -7.95 0.17
N LEU A 84 10.89 -8.03 -0.72
CA LEU A 84 10.01 -9.19 -0.83
C LEU A 84 10.77 -10.47 -1.23
N ALA A 85 11.72 -10.36 -2.17
CA ALA A 85 12.54 -11.49 -2.57
C ALA A 85 13.41 -12.02 -1.41
N HIS A 86 13.96 -11.14 -0.58
CA HIS A 86 14.76 -11.51 0.58
C HIS A 86 13.91 -12.02 1.76
N ASN A 87 12.70 -11.48 1.93
CA ASN A 87 11.81 -11.80 3.04
C ASN A 87 10.89 -13.00 2.77
N ASN A 88 10.93 -13.61 1.59
CA ASN A 88 10.01 -14.70 1.22
C ASN A 88 10.10 -15.90 2.19
N GLN A 89 11.31 -16.21 2.66
CA GLN A 89 11.53 -17.23 3.68
C GLN A 89 10.93 -16.83 5.04
N SER A 90 11.18 -15.59 5.50
CA SER A 90 10.64 -15.08 6.76
C SER A 90 9.11 -14.92 6.75
N LEU A 91 8.52 -14.60 5.60
CA LEU A 91 7.07 -14.53 5.40
C LEU A 91 6.43 -15.92 5.44
N THR A 92 7.08 -16.92 4.85
CA THR A 92 6.63 -18.32 4.92
C THR A 92 6.71 -18.84 6.35
N GLU A 93 7.79 -18.52 7.08
CA GLU A 93 7.94 -18.87 8.49
C GLU A 93 6.91 -18.15 9.38
N ALA A 94 6.62 -16.87 9.12
CA ALA A 94 5.60 -16.12 9.84
C ALA A 94 4.18 -16.65 9.55
N ALA A 95 3.87 -17.01 8.31
CA ALA A 95 2.61 -17.62 7.93
C ALA A 95 2.42 -19.01 8.56
N SER A 96 3.48 -19.83 8.60
CA SER A 96 3.46 -21.13 9.29
C SER A 96 3.19 -20.94 10.78
N LYS A 97 3.93 -20.05 11.45
CA LYS A 97 3.72 -19.74 12.88
C LYS A 97 2.32 -19.22 13.16
N TYR A 98 1.77 -18.38 12.28
CA TYR A 98 0.40 -17.90 12.43
C TYR A 98 -0.62 -19.04 12.30
N SER A 99 -0.48 -19.91 11.30
CA SER A 99 -1.33 -21.10 11.13
C SER A 99 -1.21 -22.08 12.30
N ASP A 100 -0.01 -22.30 12.83
CA ASP A 100 0.23 -23.18 13.98
C ASP A 100 -0.44 -22.62 15.24
N ASN A 101 -0.28 -21.31 15.50
CA ASN A 101 -0.94 -20.63 16.60
C ASN A 101 -2.46 -20.61 16.45
N PHE A 102 -2.96 -20.42 15.23
CA PHE A 102 -4.39 -20.45 14.93
C PHE A 102 -4.97 -21.86 15.17
N THR A 103 -4.26 -22.91 14.74
CA THR A 103 -4.67 -24.32 14.91
C THR A 103 -4.63 -24.74 16.38
N GLN A 104 -3.62 -24.28 17.15
CA GLN A 104 -3.55 -24.51 18.60
C GLN A 104 -4.62 -23.76 19.39
N ALA A 105 -5.09 -22.62 18.89
CA ALA A 105 -6.14 -21.82 19.52
C ALA A 105 -7.55 -22.31 19.17
N LEU A 106 -7.71 -23.23 18.22
CA LEU A 106 -9.00 -23.87 17.96
C LEU A 106 -9.28 -24.89 19.08
N PRO A 107 -10.46 -24.81 19.74
CA PRO A 107 -10.82 -25.78 20.77
C PRO A 107 -10.95 -27.16 20.11
N VAL A 108 -10.19 -28.14 20.63
CA VAL A 108 -10.33 -29.55 20.27
C VAL A 108 -11.74 -29.98 20.67
N ALA A 109 -12.54 -30.41 19.70
CA ALA A 109 -13.88 -30.96 19.91
C ALA A 109 -13.85 -32.31 20.62
#